data_AF-A0A6V7K5U0-F1
#
_entry.id   AF-A0A6V7K5U0-F1
#
_cell.length_a   1.000
_cell.length_b   1.000
_cell.length_c   1.000
_cell.angle_alpha   90.00
_cell.angle_beta   90.00
_cell.angle_gamma   90.00
#
_symmetry.space_group_name_H-M   'P 1'
#
loop_
_entity.id
_entity.type
_entity.pdbx_description
1 polymer ?
#
loop_
_entity_poly.entity_id
_entity_poly.type
_entity_poly.pdbx_seq_one_letter_code
_entity_poly.pdbx_strand_id
1 'polypeptide(L)'
;DHNGAIEQYIRTIGKLEPSYVIRKFLDSQHIDNLTTYLQALHKQSQGTEDHTTLLLNCYTKLNHTDKLKEFIMTKDREVDFDVDIAIKVCRQASPEDALLLAKKHKKHEWYLRIQIEDKKEYKAALDYMESLDFEEADANMKKYGSVLIANVPNEATQFLKKLCTNYRAVDRPLIDENVLDGSSEEVVERSNPEDFIHLFLNNSERLVEFLEHLVKMDTKWSTMVYNTLIEHYLHVWGAQSNELMKVQYEQKVIRLLQSSEATFDRDQILVLCHQHGFRKGVLFLYEERKLYQEILQFHL
;
A
#
# COMPACT_ATOMS: atom_id res chain seq x y z
N ASP A 1 6.92 -53.43 -1.70
CA ASP A 1 6.45 -52.52 -0.65
C ASP A 1 7.23 -51.21 -0.60
N HIS A 2 6.60 -50.14 -1.07
CA HIS A 2 7.18 -48.79 -1.05
C HIS A 2 7.29 -48.23 0.37
N ASN A 3 6.40 -48.64 1.28
CA ASN A 3 6.44 -48.24 2.69
C ASN A 3 7.63 -48.88 3.44
N GLY A 4 7.97 -50.14 3.17
CA GLY A 4 9.18 -50.75 3.74
C GLY A 4 10.48 -50.15 3.16
N ALA A 5 10.42 -49.66 1.92
CA ALA A 5 11.55 -49.02 1.27
C ALA A 5 11.86 -47.62 1.86
N ILE A 6 10.84 -46.85 2.25
CA ILE A 6 11.06 -45.50 2.81
C ILE A 6 11.79 -45.56 4.16
N GLU A 7 11.50 -46.55 5.00
CA GLU A 7 12.21 -46.76 6.26
C GLU A 7 13.71 -47.03 6.06
N GLN A 8 14.06 -47.77 5.00
CA GLN A 8 15.46 -48.00 4.64
C GLN A 8 16.11 -46.72 4.10
N TYR A 9 15.39 -45.93 3.29
CA TYR A 9 15.89 -44.65 2.80
C TYR A 9 16.13 -43.64 3.93
N ILE A 10 15.25 -43.61 4.94
CA ILE A 10 15.42 -42.79 6.15
C ILE A 10 16.71 -43.16 6.90
N ARG A 11 17.07 -44.46 6.95
CA ARG A 11 18.32 -44.92 7.58
C ARG A 11 19.58 -44.59 6.76
N THR A 12 19.43 -44.22 5.49
CA THR A 12 20.54 -43.83 4.61
C THR A 12 20.76 -42.32 4.47
N ILE A 13 19.99 -41.51 5.21
CA ILE A 13 20.17 -40.05 5.25
C ILE A 13 21.63 -39.74 5.64
N GLY A 14 22.29 -38.87 4.86
CA GLY A 14 23.71 -38.52 5.00
C GLY A 14 24.69 -39.37 4.18
N LYS A 15 24.25 -40.49 3.57
CA LYS A 15 25.07 -41.29 2.64
C LYS A 15 24.58 -41.26 1.19
N LEU A 16 23.28 -41.01 1.00
CA LEU A 16 22.64 -40.98 -0.31
C LEU A 16 22.06 -39.59 -0.57
N GLU A 17 22.16 -39.10 -1.80
CA GLU A 17 21.63 -37.79 -2.17
C GLU A 17 20.10 -37.74 -2.05
N PRO A 18 19.53 -36.80 -1.26
CA PRO A 18 18.09 -36.69 -1.07
C PRO A 18 17.31 -36.50 -2.37
N SER A 19 17.89 -35.82 -3.37
CA SER A 19 17.31 -35.61 -4.70
C SER A 19 16.91 -36.90 -5.41
N TYR A 20 17.68 -37.99 -5.22
CA TYR A 20 17.38 -39.28 -5.82
C TYR A 20 16.10 -39.90 -5.24
N VAL A 21 15.94 -39.82 -3.91
CA VAL A 21 14.77 -40.33 -3.20
C VAL A 21 13.55 -39.47 -3.55
N ILE A 22 13.70 -38.14 -3.56
CA ILE A 22 12.62 -37.21 -3.91
C ILE A 22 12.10 -37.48 -5.33
N ARG A 23 12.98 -37.64 -6.33
CA ARG A 23 12.57 -37.94 -7.70
C ARG A 23 11.82 -39.26 -7.82
N LYS A 24 12.16 -40.25 -6.99
CA LYS A 24 11.52 -41.57 -6.98
C LYS A 24 10.13 -41.56 -6.34
N PHE A 25 9.87 -40.64 -5.41
CA PHE A 25 8.60 -40.55 -4.67
C PHE A 25 7.79 -39.28 -4.99
N LEU A 26 8.11 -38.58 -6.08
CA LEU A 26 7.42 -37.36 -6.51
C LEU A 26 5.99 -37.65 -7.03
N ASP A 27 5.71 -38.89 -7.42
CA ASP A 27 4.40 -39.31 -7.89
C ASP A 27 3.34 -39.11 -6.80
N SER A 28 2.18 -38.56 -7.20
CA SER A 28 1.09 -38.19 -6.29
C SER A 28 0.59 -39.33 -5.39
N GLN A 29 0.79 -40.58 -5.80
CA GLN A 29 0.42 -41.78 -5.06
C GLN A 29 1.34 -42.09 -3.87
N HIS A 30 2.45 -41.37 -3.73
CA HIS A 30 3.48 -41.61 -2.72
C HIS A 30 3.82 -40.37 -1.89
N ILE A 31 2.96 -39.33 -1.92
CA ILE A 31 3.18 -38.08 -1.18
C ILE A 31 3.32 -38.34 0.33
N ASP A 32 2.59 -39.32 0.89
CA ASP A 32 2.72 -39.70 2.32
C ASP A 32 4.12 -40.23 2.67
N ASN A 33 4.70 -41.05 1.79
CA ASN A 33 6.04 -41.60 1.96
C ASN A 33 7.10 -40.51 1.78
N LEU A 34 6.91 -39.64 0.79
CA LEU A 34 7.78 -38.48 0.57
C LEU A 34 7.75 -37.52 1.77
N THR A 35 6.58 -37.24 2.33
CA THR A 35 6.40 -36.40 3.52
C THR A 35 7.16 -36.98 4.71
N THR A 36 7.03 -38.28 4.96
CA THR A 36 7.74 -38.96 6.05
C THR A 36 9.26 -38.88 5.89
N TYR A 37 9.76 -39.05 4.67
CA TYR A 37 11.18 -38.93 4.37
C TYR A 37 11.69 -37.49 4.57
N LEU A 38 10.98 -36.48 4.04
CA LEU A 38 11.34 -35.07 4.18
C LEU A 38 11.30 -34.60 5.64
N GLN A 39 10.32 -35.07 6.43
CA GLN A 39 10.27 -34.83 7.88
C GLN A 39 11.51 -35.40 8.59
N ALA A 40 11.89 -36.64 8.27
CA ALA A 40 13.07 -37.27 8.85
C ALA A 40 14.37 -36.56 8.46
N LEU A 41 14.46 -36.11 7.20
CA LEU A 41 15.56 -35.32 6.68
C LEU A 41 15.72 -33.99 7.44
N HIS A 42 14.61 -33.28 7.65
CA HIS A 42 14.58 -32.03 8.40
C HIS A 42 14.87 -32.22 9.91
N LYS A 43 14.48 -33.36 10.49
CA LYS A 43 14.81 -33.71 11.88
C LYS A 43 16.31 -33.95 12.09
N GLN A 44 17.03 -34.34 11.03
CA GLN A 44 18.48 -34.57 11.05
C GLN A 44 19.29 -33.34 10.61
N SER A 45 18.66 -32.17 10.44
CA SER A 45 19.30 -30.92 9.98
C SER A 45 20.08 -31.05 8.66
N GLN A 46 19.67 -31.99 7.81
CA GLN A 46 20.24 -32.23 6.47
C GLN A 46 19.31 -31.71 5.36
N GLY A 47 18.24 -30.99 5.73
CA GLY A 47 17.29 -30.40 4.80
C GLY A 47 17.81 -29.09 4.23
N THR A 48 17.71 -28.93 2.91
CA THR A 48 17.90 -27.64 2.23
C THR A 48 16.57 -26.89 2.13
N GLU A 49 16.63 -25.61 1.78
CA GLU A 49 15.46 -24.74 1.56
C GLU A 49 14.46 -25.35 0.54
N ASP A 50 14.95 -25.93 -0.55
CA ASP A 50 14.12 -26.62 -1.55
C ASP A 50 13.36 -27.80 -0.95
N HIS A 51 13.99 -28.53 -0.04
CA HIS A 51 13.40 -29.72 0.59
C HIS A 51 12.32 -29.33 1.59
N THR A 52 12.51 -28.22 2.30
CA THR A 52 11.49 -27.65 3.18
C THR A 52 10.31 -27.10 2.39
N THR A 53 10.57 -26.44 1.25
CA THR A 53 9.52 -25.98 0.33
C THR A 53 8.69 -27.15 -0.21
N LEU A 54 9.34 -28.24 -0.62
CA LEU A 54 8.65 -29.46 -1.05
C LEU A 54 7.83 -30.08 0.09
N LEU A 55 8.35 -30.08 1.32
CA LEU A 55 7.64 -30.58 2.49
C LEU A 55 6.36 -29.76 2.76
N LEU A 56 6.43 -28.42 2.71
CA LEU A 56 5.27 -27.54 2.85
C LEU A 56 4.22 -27.80 1.76
N ASN A 57 4.65 -27.98 0.50
CA ASN A 57 3.78 -28.36 -0.61
C ASN A 57 3.13 -29.74 -0.41
N CYS A 58 3.85 -30.70 0.18
CA CYS A 58 3.29 -32.02 0.49
C CYS A 58 2.23 -31.93 1.59
N TYR A 59 2.47 -31.15 2.66
CA TYR A 59 1.51 -30.97 3.74
C TYR A 59 0.19 -30.35 3.26
N THR A 60 0.25 -29.38 2.36
CA THR A 60 -0.96 -28.76 1.80
C THR A 60 -1.71 -29.71 0.88
N LYS A 61 -1.01 -30.48 0.03
CA LYS A 61 -1.65 -31.50 -0.81
C LYS A 61 -2.34 -32.62 -0.02
N LEU A 62 -1.78 -32.99 1.13
CA LEU A 62 -2.34 -34.02 2.02
C LEU A 62 -3.37 -33.46 3.02
N ASN A 63 -3.70 -32.17 2.98
CA ASN A 63 -4.55 -31.48 3.96
C ASN A 63 -4.12 -31.69 5.42
N HIS A 64 -2.82 -31.87 5.68
CA HIS A 64 -2.27 -31.96 7.03
C HIS A 64 -2.02 -30.58 7.63
N THR A 65 -3.09 -29.79 7.77
CA THR A 65 -3.02 -28.40 8.26
C THR A 65 -2.44 -28.30 9.67
N ASP A 66 -2.70 -29.27 10.55
CA ASP A 66 -2.20 -29.25 11.93
C ASP A 66 -0.68 -29.43 12.00
N LYS A 67 -0.15 -30.38 11.22
CA LYS A 67 1.31 -30.61 11.12
C LYS A 67 2.02 -29.43 10.46
N LEU A 68 1.36 -28.79 9.49
CA LEU A 68 1.85 -27.56 8.86
C LEU A 68 1.94 -26.42 9.88
N LYS A 69 0.88 -26.21 10.67
CA LYS A 69 0.87 -25.21 11.75
C LYS A 69 1.94 -25.47 12.79
N GLU A 70 2.06 -26.71 13.27
CA GLU A 70 3.09 -27.10 14.24
C GLU A 70 4.49 -26.81 13.67
N PHE A 71 4.73 -27.19 12.42
CA PHE A 71 6.01 -26.96 11.74
C PHE A 71 6.36 -25.47 11.61
N ILE A 72 5.38 -24.63 11.24
CA ILE A 72 5.56 -23.18 11.03
C ILE A 72 5.62 -22.41 12.37
N MET A 73 4.89 -22.87 13.39
CA MET A 73 4.80 -22.20 14.68
C MET A 73 5.89 -22.61 15.68
N THR A 74 6.61 -23.69 15.43
CA THR A 74 7.73 -24.12 16.30
C THR A 74 8.73 -22.97 16.45
N LYS A 75 8.88 -22.49 17.69
CA LYS A 75 9.49 -21.19 18.05
C LYS A 75 11.02 -21.15 17.98
N ASP A 76 11.68 -22.30 17.84
CA ASP A 76 13.11 -22.47 18.15
C ASP A 76 14.00 -22.84 16.97
N ARG A 77 13.53 -22.68 15.73
CA ARG A 77 14.37 -22.95 14.56
C ARG A 77 14.48 -21.67 13.77
N GLU A 78 15.69 -21.15 13.65
CA GLU A 78 16.04 -20.28 12.53
C GLU A 78 15.50 -20.96 11.28
N VAL A 79 14.49 -20.34 10.70
CA VAL A 79 13.66 -20.95 9.70
C VAL A 79 14.43 -20.88 8.38
N ASP A 80 15.17 -21.94 8.03
CA ASP A 80 15.79 -22.11 6.70
C ASP A 80 14.74 -22.56 5.66
N PHE A 81 13.61 -21.85 5.60
CA PHE A 81 12.66 -21.99 4.50
C PHE A 81 12.27 -20.64 3.93
N ASP A 82 12.03 -20.62 2.63
CA ASP A 82 11.51 -19.46 1.93
C ASP A 82 10.13 -19.10 2.52
N VAL A 83 10.12 -18.02 3.32
CA VAL A 83 8.92 -17.50 3.98
C VAL A 83 7.86 -17.10 2.96
N ASP A 84 8.25 -16.59 1.80
CA ASP A 84 7.32 -16.15 0.76
C ASP A 84 6.63 -17.36 0.11
N ILE A 85 7.37 -18.45 -0.11
CA ILE A 85 6.76 -19.71 -0.56
C ILE A 85 5.87 -20.29 0.53
N ALA A 86 6.30 -20.30 1.79
CA ALA A 86 5.51 -20.81 2.90
C ALA A 86 4.17 -20.07 3.04
N ILE A 87 4.17 -18.74 2.92
CA ILE A 87 2.94 -17.93 2.92
C ILE A 87 2.06 -18.29 1.73
N LYS A 88 2.62 -18.38 0.52
CA LYS A 88 1.87 -18.73 -0.70
C LYS A 88 1.21 -20.10 -0.60
N VAL A 89 1.92 -21.07 -0.05
CA VAL A 89 1.44 -22.43 0.18
C VAL A 89 0.35 -22.45 1.25
N CYS A 90 0.56 -21.73 2.37
CA CYS A 90 -0.46 -21.58 3.40
C CYS A 90 -1.72 -20.90 2.87
N ARG A 91 -1.60 -19.88 2.02
CA ARG A 91 -2.73 -19.15 1.43
C ARG A 91 -3.68 -20.07 0.66
N GLN A 92 -3.16 -21.12 0.01
CA GLN A 92 -3.98 -22.10 -0.72
C GLN A 92 -4.75 -23.04 0.21
N ALA A 93 -4.19 -23.38 1.37
CA ALA A 93 -4.83 -24.27 2.34
C ALA A 93 -5.76 -23.52 3.30
N SER A 94 -5.28 -22.41 3.87
CA SER A 94 -5.94 -21.61 4.90
C SER A 94 -5.40 -20.17 4.90
N PRO A 95 -6.20 -19.17 4.51
CA PRO A 95 -5.76 -17.78 4.50
C PRO A 95 -5.45 -17.25 5.90
N GLU A 96 -6.06 -17.82 6.96
CA GLU A 96 -5.80 -17.41 8.35
C GLU A 96 -4.39 -17.76 8.80
N ASP A 97 -3.91 -18.95 8.43
CA ASP A 97 -2.55 -19.40 8.78
C ASP A 97 -1.49 -18.60 8.01
N ALA A 98 -1.79 -18.26 6.76
CA ALA A 98 -0.96 -17.39 5.95
C ALA A 98 -0.83 -15.98 6.54
N LEU A 99 -1.91 -15.42 7.11
CA LEU A 99 -1.88 -14.13 7.81
C LEU A 99 -1.02 -14.17 9.07
N LEU A 100 -1.15 -15.22 9.88
CA LEU A 100 -0.34 -15.40 11.09
C LEU A 100 1.14 -15.48 10.75
N LEU A 101 1.47 -16.22 9.68
CA LEU A 101 2.83 -16.36 9.19
C LEU A 101 3.39 -15.03 8.67
N ALA A 102 2.63 -14.32 7.83
CA ALA A 102 3.01 -13.02 7.28
C ALA A 102 3.27 -12.00 8.40
N LYS A 103 2.38 -11.93 9.40
CA LYS A 103 2.53 -11.03 10.55
C LYS A 103 3.75 -11.39 11.41
N LYS A 104 3.99 -12.69 11.64
CA LYS A 104 5.13 -13.18 12.45
C LYS A 104 6.48 -12.84 11.80
N HIS A 105 6.59 -12.95 10.48
CA HIS A 105 7.83 -12.70 9.74
C HIS A 105 7.93 -11.28 9.17
N LYS A 106 7.06 -10.35 9.59
CA LYS A 106 7.05 -8.96 9.10
C LYS A 106 6.96 -8.85 7.57
N LYS A 107 6.25 -9.79 6.93
CA LYS A 107 5.98 -9.78 5.49
C LYS A 107 4.69 -8.98 5.24
N HIS A 108 4.77 -7.67 5.42
CA HIS A 108 3.63 -6.73 5.42
C HIS A 108 2.85 -6.75 4.10
N GLU A 109 3.56 -6.82 2.96
CA GLU A 109 2.95 -6.91 1.63
C GLU A 109 2.05 -8.14 1.50
N TRP A 110 2.53 -9.31 1.93
CA TRP A 110 1.73 -10.54 1.89
C TRP A 110 0.51 -10.47 2.81
N TYR A 111 0.67 -9.92 4.01
CA TYR A 111 -0.44 -9.73 4.94
C TYR A 111 -1.55 -8.90 4.30
N LEU A 112 -1.21 -7.75 3.72
CA LEU A 112 -2.17 -6.87 3.07
C LEU A 112 -2.78 -7.50 1.83
N ARG A 113 -1.97 -8.20 1.03
CA ARG A 113 -2.48 -8.94 -0.13
C ARG A 113 -3.56 -9.95 0.26
N ILE A 114 -3.33 -10.76 1.29
CA ILE A 114 -4.29 -11.76 1.76
C ILE A 114 -5.54 -11.07 2.32
N GLN A 115 -5.36 -10.00 3.08
CA GLN A 115 -6.47 -9.27 3.69
C GLN A 115 -7.39 -8.61 2.65
N ILE A 116 -6.81 -8.07 1.57
CA ILE A 116 -7.52 -7.33 0.51
C ILE A 116 -8.08 -8.28 -0.56
N GLU A 117 -7.29 -9.24 -1.04
CA GLU A 117 -7.70 -10.15 -2.14
C GLU A 117 -8.58 -11.30 -1.64
N ASP A 118 -8.19 -11.95 -0.53
CA ASP A 118 -8.86 -13.18 -0.07
C ASP A 118 -10.00 -12.87 0.91
N LYS A 119 -9.70 -12.10 1.96
CA LYS A 119 -10.69 -11.82 3.02
C LYS A 119 -11.61 -10.63 2.70
N LYS A 120 -11.19 -9.74 1.80
CA LYS A 120 -11.87 -8.47 1.47
C LYS A 120 -12.14 -7.59 2.70
N GLU A 121 -11.28 -7.71 3.70
CA GLU A 121 -11.37 -7.00 4.96
C GLU A 121 -10.56 -5.70 4.89
N TYR A 122 -11.04 -4.75 4.07
CA TYR A 122 -10.30 -3.55 3.72
C TYR A 122 -9.98 -2.64 4.92
N LYS A 123 -10.87 -2.60 5.93
CA LYS A 123 -10.67 -1.81 7.15
C LYS A 123 -9.50 -2.33 7.98
N ALA A 124 -9.48 -3.63 8.23
CA ALA A 124 -8.37 -4.26 8.95
C ALA A 124 -7.04 -4.18 8.18
N ALA A 125 -7.08 -4.12 6.84
CA ALA A 125 -5.89 -3.84 6.04
C ALA A 125 -5.37 -2.41 6.28
N LEU A 126 -6.26 -1.41 6.29
CA LEU A 126 -5.91 -0.02 6.60
C LEU A 126 -5.40 0.13 8.05
N ASP A 127 -6.08 -0.47 9.02
CA ASP A 127 -5.65 -0.43 10.44
C ASP A 127 -4.25 -1.03 10.60
N TYR A 128 -3.95 -2.09 9.85
CA TYR A 128 -2.60 -2.66 9.83
C TYR A 128 -1.60 -1.71 9.19
N MET A 129 -1.93 -1.07 8.07
CA MET A 129 -1.06 -0.08 7.43
C MET A 129 -0.77 1.11 8.35
N GLU A 130 -1.73 1.56 9.16
CA GLU A 130 -1.54 2.60 10.17
C GLU A 130 -0.56 2.22 11.29
N SER A 131 -0.37 0.91 11.54
CA SER A 131 0.61 0.42 12.51
C SER A 131 2.03 0.30 11.94
N LEU A 132 2.22 0.40 10.62
CA LEU A 132 3.53 0.23 9.99
C LEU A 132 4.39 1.49 10.05
N ASP A 133 5.69 1.31 9.87
CA ASP A 133 6.62 2.42 9.67
C ASP A 133 6.33 3.16 8.35
N PHE A 134 6.78 4.41 8.25
CA PHE A 134 6.43 5.32 7.16
C PHE A 134 6.75 4.73 5.77
N GLU A 135 7.95 4.18 5.57
CA GLU A 135 8.38 3.60 4.29
C GLU A 135 7.46 2.45 3.85
N GLU A 136 7.07 1.59 4.78
CA GLU A 136 6.21 0.44 4.50
C GLU A 136 4.76 0.89 4.26
N ALA A 137 4.27 1.84 5.04
CA ALA A 137 2.95 2.45 4.85
C ALA A 137 2.83 3.12 3.47
N ASP A 138 3.83 3.91 3.07
CA ASP A 138 3.89 4.57 1.76
C ASP A 138 3.90 3.57 0.60
N ALA A 139 4.82 2.60 0.65
CA ALA A 139 4.96 1.60 -0.39
C ALA A 139 3.67 0.76 -0.56
N ASN A 140 3.05 0.36 0.55
CA ASN A 140 1.81 -0.40 0.51
C ASN A 140 0.62 0.45 0.04
N MET A 141 0.57 1.74 0.39
CA MET A 141 -0.49 2.63 -0.07
C MET A 141 -0.40 2.89 -1.58
N LYS A 142 0.80 2.97 -2.14
CA LYS A 142 1.01 3.05 -3.60
C LYS A 142 0.51 1.79 -4.32
N LYS A 143 0.72 0.61 -3.74
CA LYS A 143 0.30 -0.68 -4.35
C LYS A 143 -1.19 -0.95 -4.23
N TYR A 144 -1.76 -0.76 -3.03
CA TYR A 144 -3.12 -1.18 -2.70
C TYR A 144 -4.14 -0.04 -2.62
N GLY A 145 -3.69 1.22 -2.68
CA GLY A 145 -4.53 2.40 -2.49
C GLY A 145 -5.70 2.50 -3.47
N SER A 146 -5.55 2.01 -4.70
CA SER A 146 -6.64 2.02 -5.70
C SER A 146 -7.82 1.16 -5.26
N VAL A 147 -7.53 -0.02 -4.71
CA VAL A 147 -8.55 -0.95 -4.19
C VAL A 147 -9.16 -0.41 -2.90
N LEU A 148 -8.32 0.18 -2.02
CA LEU A 148 -8.78 0.73 -0.74
C LEU A 148 -9.68 1.95 -0.94
N ILE A 149 -9.34 2.87 -1.84
CA ILE A 149 -10.19 4.04 -2.14
C ILE A 149 -11.50 3.61 -2.81
N ALA A 150 -11.49 2.58 -3.64
CA ALA A 150 -12.70 2.07 -4.27
C ALA A 150 -13.69 1.45 -3.27
N ASN A 151 -13.20 0.78 -2.22
CA ASN A 151 -14.05 0.03 -1.27
C ASN A 151 -14.31 0.76 0.06
N VAL A 152 -13.33 1.49 0.59
CA VAL A 152 -13.38 2.29 1.83
C VAL A 152 -12.81 3.69 1.57
N PRO A 153 -13.50 4.50 0.75
CA PRO A 153 -13.01 5.81 0.32
C PRO A 153 -12.75 6.75 1.49
N ASN A 154 -13.60 6.74 2.52
CA ASN A 154 -13.52 7.71 3.61
C ASN A 154 -12.28 7.42 4.46
N GLU A 155 -12.16 6.20 4.94
CA GLU A 155 -11.06 5.73 5.77
C GLU A 155 -9.72 5.83 5.03
N ALA A 156 -9.66 5.39 3.76
CA ALA A 156 -8.45 5.50 2.94
C ALA A 156 -8.01 6.95 2.69
N THR A 157 -8.96 7.87 2.51
CA THR A 157 -8.66 9.30 2.34
C THR A 157 -8.11 9.91 3.64
N GLN A 158 -8.68 9.54 4.80
CA GLN A 158 -8.17 9.98 6.10
C GLN A 158 -6.74 9.47 6.34
N PHE A 159 -6.47 8.22 5.97
CA PHE A 159 -5.13 7.67 6.02
C PHE A 159 -4.15 8.45 5.13
N LEU A 160 -4.51 8.73 3.87
CA LEU A 160 -3.66 9.52 2.96
C LEU A 160 -3.38 10.93 3.48
N LYS A 161 -4.37 11.58 4.11
CA LYS A 161 -4.18 12.87 4.77
C LYS A 161 -3.07 12.78 5.80
N LYS A 162 -3.16 11.83 6.75
CA LYS A 162 -2.14 11.60 7.77
C LYS A 162 -0.78 11.29 7.13
N LEU A 163 -0.75 10.40 6.13
CA LEU A 163 0.48 9.96 5.46
C LEU A 163 1.25 11.11 4.78
N CYS A 164 0.53 12.08 4.22
CA CYS A 164 1.16 13.22 3.55
C CYS A 164 1.49 14.37 4.52
N THR A 165 0.81 14.54 5.65
CA THR A 165 0.99 15.72 6.52
C THR A 165 1.83 15.45 7.76
N ASN A 166 1.42 14.47 8.58
CA ASN A 166 2.01 14.20 9.88
C ASN A 166 1.89 12.72 10.24
N TYR A 167 2.47 11.86 9.40
CA TYR A 167 2.43 10.43 9.66
C TYR A 167 3.21 10.08 10.93
N ARG A 168 2.58 9.32 11.80
CA ARG A 168 3.21 8.69 12.95
C ARG A 168 2.64 7.30 13.10
N ALA A 169 3.48 6.28 12.99
CA ALA A 169 3.08 4.90 13.25
C ALA A 169 2.45 4.82 14.65
N VAL A 170 1.30 4.16 14.75
CA VAL A 170 0.53 4.07 16.01
C VAL A 170 1.36 3.49 17.17
N ASP A 171 2.33 2.63 16.85
CA ASP A 171 3.14 1.91 17.83
C ASP A 171 4.47 2.61 18.18
N ARG A 172 4.78 3.79 17.62
CA ARG A 172 6.02 4.52 17.94
C ARG A 172 5.87 5.29 19.27
N PRO A 173 6.73 5.05 20.28
CA PRO A 173 6.64 5.74 21.57
C PRO A 173 6.75 7.26 21.43
N LEU A 174 6.11 7.99 22.36
CA LEU A 174 6.01 9.45 22.35
C LEU A 174 7.35 10.18 22.49
N ILE A 175 8.39 9.48 22.95
CA ILE A 175 9.69 10.03 23.32
C ILE A 175 10.74 9.13 22.66
N ASP A 176 11.43 9.64 21.64
CA ASP A 176 12.71 9.05 21.25
C ASP A 176 13.69 9.31 22.39
N GLU A 177 14.32 8.26 22.93
CA GLU A 177 15.38 8.38 23.96
C GLU A 177 16.58 9.23 23.45
N ASN A 178 16.63 9.51 22.15
CA ASN A 178 17.61 10.36 21.48
C ASN A 178 17.33 11.88 21.60
N VAL A 179 16.18 12.32 22.13
CA VAL A 179 15.83 13.75 22.29
C VAL A 179 16.49 14.39 23.53
N LEU A 180 17.28 13.63 24.29
CA LEU A 180 18.07 14.15 25.41
C LEU A 180 19.25 15.03 24.97
N ASP A 181 19.69 14.94 23.72
CA ASP A 181 20.60 15.91 23.09
C ASP A 181 19.77 16.81 22.18
N GLY A 182 19.64 18.09 22.54
CA GLY A 182 18.74 19.08 21.90
C GLY A 182 19.11 19.49 20.47
N SER A 183 19.29 18.53 19.55
CA SER A 183 19.78 18.74 18.18
C SER A 183 19.17 17.80 17.13
N SER A 184 17.94 17.31 17.33
CA SER A 184 17.15 16.72 16.25
C SER A 184 15.73 17.29 16.21
N GLU A 185 15.47 18.17 15.24
CA GLU A 185 14.09 18.43 14.81
C GLU A 185 13.53 17.09 14.33
N GLU A 186 12.36 16.65 14.83
CA GLU A 186 11.67 15.48 14.29
C GLU A 186 11.41 15.75 12.80
N VAL A 187 12.21 15.15 11.92
CA VAL A 187 11.97 15.19 10.48
C VAL A 187 10.73 14.35 10.23
N VAL A 188 9.58 15.02 10.17
CA VAL A 188 8.31 14.38 9.81
C VAL A 188 8.43 13.91 8.36
N GLU A 189 8.52 12.60 8.17
CA GLU A 189 8.49 12.00 6.86
C GLU A 189 7.09 12.16 6.26
N ARG A 190 7.04 12.58 4.98
CA ARG A 190 5.81 12.94 4.29
C ARG A 190 5.86 12.39 2.88
N SER A 191 4.80 11.71 2.48
CA SER A 191 4.69 11.22 1.11
C SER A 191 4.34 12.35 0.15
N ASN A 192 4.74 12.22 -1.12
CA ASN A 192 4.35 13.17 -2.17
C ASN A 192 2.87 12.95 -2.56
N PRO A 193 1.97 13.93 -2.39
CA PRO A 193 0.57 13.79 -2.76
C PRO A 193 0.33 13.43 -4.23
N GLU A 194 1.24 13.85 -5.13
CA GLU A 194 1.16 13.56 -6.56
C GLU A 194 1.12 12.06 -6.86
N ASP A 195 1.84 11.28 -6.06
CA ASP A 195 1.89 9.82 -6.20
C ASP A 195 0.51 9.19 -5.98
N PHE A 196 -0.43 9.88 -5.33
CA PHE A 196 -1.74 9.33 -4.97
C PHE A 196 -2.91 9.94 -5.74
N ILE A 197 -2.73 11.02 -6.51
CA ILE A 197 -3.82 11.68 -7.26
C ILE A 197 -4.53 10.67 -8.18
N HIS A 198 -3.76 9.82 -8.86
CA HIS A 198 -4.28 8.79 -9.77
C HIS A 198 -5.15 7.72 -9.09
N LEU A 199 -5.13 7.61 -7.76
CA LEU A 199 -5.96 6.65 -7.03
C LEU A 199 -7.43 7.09 -6.95
N PHE A 200 -7.73 8.37 -7.15
CA PHE A 200 -9.07 8.95 -7.00
C PHE A 200 -9.85 9.09 -8.31
N LEU A 201 -9.45 8.42 -9.40
CA LEU A 201 -10.06 8.56 -10.74
C LEU A 201 -11.61 8.42 -10.74
N ASN A 202 -12.15 7.59 -9.86
CA ASN A 202 -13.59 7.35 -9.75
C ASN A 202 -14.27 8.08 -8.57
N ASN A 203 -13.53 8.90 -7.83
CA ASN A 203 -14.03 9.55 -6.61
C ASN A 203 -13.47 10.96 -6.45
N SER A 204 -13.92 11.86 -7.32
CA SER A 204 -13.41 13.23 -7.37
C SER A 204 -13.75 14.05 -6.12
N GLU A 205 -14.86 13.76 -5.45
CA GLU A 205 -15.22 14.42 -4.18
C GLU A 205 -14.18 14.17 -3.10
N ARG A 206 -13.69 12.92 -2.99
CA ARG A 206 -12.62 12.56 -2.04
C ARG A 206 -11.27 13.14 -2.44
N LEU A 207 -10.97 13.21 -3.73
CA LEU A 207 -9.77 13.92 -4.22
C LEU A 207 -9.78 15.37 -3.77
N VAL A 208 -10.89 16.09 -3.95
CA VAL A 208 -11.02 17.48 -3.49
C VAL A 208 -10.86 17.57 -1.98
N GLU A 209 -11.49 16.69 -1.22
CA GLU A 209 -11.37 16.68 0.24
C GLU A 209 -9.92 16.45 0.71
N PHE A 210 -9.17 15.61 0.00
CA PHE A 210 -7.75 15.37 0.22
C PHE A 210 -6.91 16.61 -0.11
N LEU A 211 -7.02 17.15 -1.32
CA LEU A 211 -6.26 18.32 -1.77
C LEU A 211 -6.60 19.58 -0.93
N GLU A 212 -7.87 19.79 -0.57
CA GLU A 212 -8.29 20.88 0.33
C GLU A 212 -7.65 20.76 1.71
N HIS A 213 -7.45 19.55 2.22
CA HIS A 213 -6.79 19.35 3.50
C HIS A 213 -5.30 19.70 3.42
N LEU A 214 -4.63 19.29 2.34
CA LEU A 214 -3.23 19.60 2.12
C LEU A 214 -2.99 21.11 2.03
N VAL A 215 -3.77 21.83 1.21
CA VAL A 215 -3.61 23.28 1.02
C VAL A 215 -3.94 24.10 2.27
N LYS A 216 -4.65 23.54 3.25
CA LYS A 216 -4.90 24.18 4.55
C LYS A 216 -3.73 24.04 5.53
N MET A 217 -2.77 23.17 5.24
CA MET A 217 -1.58 23.00 6.07
C MET A 217 -0.55 24.08 5.70
N ASP A 218 0.21 24.57 6.67
CA ASP A 218 1.29 25.57 6.49
C ASP A 218 2.53 24.91 5.82
N THR A 219 2.32 24.23 4.71
CA THR A 219 3.34 23.49 3.95
C THR A 219 3.20 23.84 2.49
N LYS A 220 4.33 24.15 1.84
CA LYS A 220 4.37 24.39 0.40
C LYS A 220 4.24 23.07 -0.34
N TRP A 221 3.12 22.90 -1.02
CA TRP A 221 2.88 21.78 -1.93
C TRP A 221 3.33 22.08 -3.34
N SER A 222 3.37 21.05 -4.17
CA SER A 222 3.79 21.15 -5.56
C SER A 222 2.74 21.82 -6.45
N THR A 223 3.19 22.30 -7.61
CA THR A 223 2.33 22.93 -8.63
C THR A 223 1.16 22.04 -9.04
N MET A 224 1.38 20.72 -9.12
CA MET A 224 0.37 19.75 -9.51
C MET A 224 -0.81 19.69 -8.53
N VAL A 225 -0.56 19.80 -7.22
CA VAL A 225 -1.61 19.80 -6.18
C VAL A 225 -2.55 20.98 -6.38
N TYR A 226 -1.99 22.19 -6.55
CA TYR A 226 -2.77 23.40 -6.78
C TYR A 226 -3.48 23.39 -8.13
N ASN A 227 -2.78 23.01 -9.21
CA ASN A 227 -3.35 22.97 -10.55
C ASN A 227 -4.52 21.98 -10.62
N THR A 228 -4.37 20.78 -10.06
CA THR A 228 -5.42 19.75 -10.05
C THR A 228 -6.65 20.22 -9.25
N LEU A 229 -6.43 20.90 -8.11
CA LEU A 229 -7.52 21.43 -7.29
C LEU A 229 -8.27 22.56 -8.01
N ILE A 230 -7.55 23.49 -8.64
CA ILE A 230 -8.15 24.60 -9.41
C ILE A 230 -8.90 24.05 -10.63
N GLU A 231 -8.30 23.12 -11.38
CA GLU A 231 -8.93 22.45 -12.51
C GLU A 231 -10.25 21.80 -12.11
N HIS A 232 -10.25 21.04 -10.99
CA HIS A 232 -11.46 20.42 -10.51
C HIS A 232 -12.53 21.44 -10.10
N TYR A 233 -12.15 22.52 -9.40
CA TYR A 233 -13.10 23.58 -9.06
C TYR A 233 -13.70 24.26 -10.29
N LEU A 234 -12.90 24.55 -11.31
CA LEU A 234 -13.38 25.15 -12.56
C LEU A 234 -14.31 24.20 -13.32
N HIS A 235 -13.98 22.91 -13.35
CA HIS A 235 -14.83 21.89 -13.95
C HIS A 235 -16.20 21.81 -13.25
N VAL A 236 -16.23 21.69 -11.92
CA VAL A 236 -17.48 21.65 -11.16
C VAL A 236 -18.25 22.97 -11.27
N TRP A 237 -17.57 24.11 -11.25
CA TRP A 237 -18.18 25.42 -11.44
C TRP A 237 -18.88 25.55 -12.80
N GLY A 238 -18.22 25.11 -13.87
CA GLY A 238 -18.77 25.16 -15.23
C GLY A 238 -19.97 24.23 -15.45
N ALA A 239 -19.98 23.07 -14.77
CA ALA A 239 -21.08 22.10 -14.85
C ALA A 239 -22.27 22.44 -13.94
N GLN A 240 -22.09 23.29 -12.94
CA GLN A 240 -23.11 23.60 -11.94
C GLN A 240 -24.25 24.44 -12.54
N SER A 241 -25.50 24.16 -12.16
CA SER A 241 -26.67 24.95 -12.54
C SER A 241 -27.14 25.88 -11.41
N ASN A 242 -26.78 25.58 -10.16
CA ASN A 242 -27.14 26.38 -8.99
C ASN A 242 -26.18 27.57 -8.80
N GLU A 243 -26.72 28.79 -8.91
CA GLU A 243 -25.99 30.05 -8.74
C GLU A 243 -25.29 30.19 -7.38
N LEU A 244 -25.90 29.71 -6.29
CA LEU A 244 -25.27 29.76 -4.96
C LEU A 244 -24.01 28.89 -4.90
N MET A 245 -24.10 27.68 -5.46
CA MET A 245 -22.95 26.77 -5.51
C MET A 245 -21.88 27.30 -6.45
N LYS A 246 -22.25 27.90 -7.59
CA LYS A 246 -21.29 28.59 -8.46
C LYS A 246 -20.49 29.61 -7.68
N VAL A 247 -21.16 30.56 -7.01
CA VAL A 247 -20.48 31.61 -6.23
C VAL A 247 -19.52 31.04 -5.18
N GLN A 248 -19.87 29.92 -4.52
CA GLN A 248 -18.96 29.26 -3.58
C GLN A 248 -17.69 28.73 -4.26
N TYR A 249 -17.80 28.05 -5.41
CA TYR A 249 -16.64 27.58 -6.16
C TYR A 249 -15.80 28.74 -6.72
N GLU A 250 -16.43 29.83 -7.17
CA GLU A 250 -15.70 31.03 -7.59
C GLU A 250 -14.84 31.58 -6.45
N GLN A 251 -15.42 31.70 -5.25
CA GLN A 251 -14.67 32.16 -4.08
C GLN A 251 -13.53 31.22 -3.72
N LYS A 252 -13.71 29.90 -3.83
CA LYS A 252 -12.64 28.93 -3.60
C LYS A 252 -11.49 29.10 -4.59
N VAL A 253 -11.78 29.24 -5.89
CA VAL A 253 -10.75 29.48 -6.92
C VAL A 253 -10.01 30.78 -6.64
N ILE A 254 -10.72 31.89 -6.45
CA ILE A 254 -10.08 33.19 -6.21
C ILE A 254 -9.21 33.19 -4.95
N ARG A 255 -9.66 32.55 -3.86
CA ARG A 255 -8.85 32.40 -2.64
C ARG A 255 -7.54 31.66 -2.89
N LEU A 256 -7.57 30.59 -3.70
CA LEU A 256 -6.36 29.88 -4.09
C LEU A 256 -5.44 30.74 -4.95
N LEU A 257 -6.00 31.49 -5.91
CA LEU A 257 -5.22 32.37 -6.78
C LEU A 257 -4.56 33.54 -6.02
N GLN A 258 -5.17 33.97 -4.91
CA GLN A 258 -4.66 35.02 -4.03
C GLN A 258 -3.67 34.53 -2.98
N SER A 259 -3.55 33.20 -2.78
CA SER A 259 -2.66 32.65 -1.76
C SER A 259 -1.20 32.86 -2.16
N SER A 260 -0.42 33.51 -1.29
CA SER A 260 1.02 33.72 -1.49
C SER A 260 1.85 32.44 -1.40
N GLU A 261 1.29 31.38 -0.82
CA GLU A 261 1.96 30.08 -0.67
C GLU A 261 1.66 29.13 -1.83
N ALA A 262 0.67 29.46 -2.66
CA ALA A 262 0.25 28.63 -3.76
C ALA A 262 1.23 28.73 -4.94
N THR A 263 1.77 27.59 -5.32
CA THR A 263 2.60 27.42 -6.52
C THR A 263 1.68 26.86 -7.61
N PHE A 264 1.44 27.60 -8.68
CA PHE A 264 0.60 27.11 -9.78
C PHE A 264 1.08 27.67 -11.11
N ASP A 265 0.84 26.92 -12.18
CA ASP A 265 1.20 27.34 -13.53
C ASP A 265 0.14 28.32 -14.04
N ARG A 266 0.52 29.61 -14.06
CA ARG A 266 -0.37 30.72 -14.45
C ARG A 266 -0.86 30.59 -15.89
N ASP A 267 -0.07 30.04 -16.80
CA ASP A 267 -0.46 29.88 -18.21
C ASP A 267 -1.46 28.72 -18.34
N GLN A 268 -1.22 27.61 -17.65
CA GLN A 268 -2.18 26.50 -17.58
C GLN A 268 -3.51 26.96 -16.95
N ILE A 269 -3.47 27.66 -15.82
CA ILE A 269 -4.70 28.15 -15.17
C ILE A 269 -5.43 29.16 -16.07
N LEU A 270 -4.73 30.03 -16.79
CA LEU A 270 -5.34 30.96 -17.73
C LEU A 270 -6.08 30.21 -18.85
N VAL A 271 -5.48 29.18 -19.43
CA VAL A 271 -6.13 28.31 -20.42
C VAL A 271 -7.37 27.65 -19.84
N LEU A 272 -7.30 27.08 -18.63
CA LEU A 272 -8.45 26.48 -17.95
C LEU A 272 -9.57 27.50 -17.69
N CYS A 273 -9.23 28.73 -17.29
CA CYS A 273 -10.22 29.79 -17.08
C CYS A 273 -10.94 30.15 -18.39
N HIS A 274 -10.20 30.24 -19.51
CA HIS A 274 -10.80 30.48 -20.83
C HIS A 274 -11.69 29.31 -21.29
N GLN A 275 -11.23 28.07 -21.12
CA GLN A 275 -12.00 26.87 -21.48
C GLN A 275 -13.35 26.78 -20.76
N HIS A 276 -13.38 27.13 -19.47
CA HIS A 276 -14.61 27.13 -18.69
C HIS A 276 -15.40 28.44 -18.77
N GLY A 277 -14.87 29.50 -19.39
CA GLY A 277 -15.51 30.83 -19.43
C GLY A 277 -15.47 31.59 -18.10
N PHE A 278 -14.51 31.27 -17.23
CA PHE A 278 -14.36 31.86 -15.90
C PHE A 278 -13.70 33.25 -15.95
N ARG A 279 -14.52 34.27 -16.27
CA ARG A 279 -14.05 35.66 -16.48
C ARG A 279 -13.30 36.27 -15.30
N LYS A 280 -13.74 35.99 -14.06
CA LYS A 280 -13.12 36.54 -12.85
C LYS A 280 -11.67 36.08 -12.67
N GLY A 281 -11.36 34.83 -12.99
CA GLY A 281 -10.01 34.29 -12.93
C GLY A 281 -9.11 34.86 -14.03
N VAL A 282 -9.64 35.02 -15.25
CA VAL A 282 -8.92 35.67 -16.36
C VAL A 282 -8.50 37.10 -15.98
N LEU A 283 -9.45 37.89 -15.48
CA LEU A 283 -9.17 39.27 -15.04
C LEU A 283 -8.12 39.31 -13.93
N PHE A 284 -8.25 38.46 -12.91
CA PHE A 284 -7.29 38.38 -11.82
C PHE A 284 -5.86 38.08 -12.32
N LEU A 285 -5.72 37.11 -13.23
CA LEU A 285 -4.42 36.73 -13.80
C LEU A 285 -3.83 37.83 -14.71
N TYR A 286 -4.67 38.56 -15.45
CA TYR A 286 -4.22 39.69 -16.27
C TYR A 286 -3.81 40.90 -15.44
N GLU A 287 -4.54 41.20 -14.36
CA GLU A 287 -4.21 42.29 -13.43
C GLU A 287 -2.86 42.03 -12.76
N GLU A 288 -2.61 40.80 -12.29
CA GLU A 288 -1.36 40.42 -11.66
C GLU A 288 -0.17 40.47 -12.63
N ARG A 289 -0.38 40.08 -13.90
CA ARG A 289 0.64 40.16 -14.97
C ARG A 289 0.77 41.56 -15.58
N LYS A 290 0.00 42.55 -15.13
CA LYS A 290 -0.03 43.93 -15.69
C LYS A 290 -0.34 43.98 -17.20
N LEU A 291 -1.10 43.00 -17.71
CA LEU A 291 -1.48 42.91 -19.13
C LEU A 291 -2.73 43.74 -19.42
N TYR A 292 -2.64 45.06 -19.21
CA TYR A 292 -3.79 45.97 -19.30
C TYR A 292 -4.41 46.07 -20.70
N GLN A 293 -3.65 45.79 -21.77
CA GLN A 293 -4.18 45.77 -23.14
C GLN A 293 -5.16 44.61 -23.37
N GLU A 294 -4.85 43.43 -22.81
CA GLU A 294 -5.73 42.26 -22.88
C GLU A 294 -7.00 42.46 -22.03
N ILE A 295 -6.89 43.17 -20.90
CA ILE A 295 -8.06 43.54 -20.06
C ILE A 295 -9.01 44.44 -20.84
N LEU A 296 -8.47 45.44 -21.56
CA LEU A 296 -9.27 46.34 -22.38
C LEU A 296 -9.95 45.58 -23.53
N GLN A 297 -9.23 44.67 -24.19
CA GLN A 297 -9.76 43.86 -25.28
C GLN A 297 -10.78 42.81 -24.82
N PHE A 298 -10.68 42.35 -23.57
CA PHE A 298 -11.67 41.45 -22.96
C PHE A 298 -12.97 42.15 -22.53
N HIS A 299 -12.93 43.48 -22.37
CA HIS A 299 -14.09 44.31 -22.02
C HIS A 299 -14.75 45.01 -23.23
N LEU A 300 -14.10 45.02 -24.39
CA LEU A 300 -14.61 45.51 -25.68
C LEU A 300 -15.41 44.43 -26.41
#